data_AF-A0A031LK07-F1
#
_entry.id   AF-A0A031LK07-F1
#
_cell.length_a   1.000
_cell.length_b   1.000
_cell.length_c   1.000
_cell.angle_alpha   90.00
_cell.angle_beta   90.00
_cell.angle_gamma   90.00
#
_symmetry.space_group_name_H-M   'P 1'
#
loop_
_entity.id
_entity.type
_entity.pdbx_description
1 polymer ?
#
loop_
_entity_poly.entity_id
_entity_poly.type
_entity_poly.pdbx_seq_one_letter_code
_entity_poly.pdbx_strand_id
1 'polypeptide(L)'
;THHALKNIQQCYAQVLLLEIFNTHQIRPSEIYALYQCTADWAQLVQVLPRETALSRYVIDTTKDHPPVYNRKHHESFKPNIFVATQSLLEHVNLTIQKDNEYLSKKEKAYLTAPLKFHVQNVLGSTIERRHERYEHSAQLQLCFSLLTAHYYLSKTKTFSETLRLTPPKSKSEDEFAFTYLNDYPDAYTDKSNKVLDKQARQIHAAQVLDISLNGYSVRWLEEEAPPNLRTGEFILINEGVNSKWKGGVIRWIKQSVKKSYELGLEVIGPDIHPCAAKVYTDRSSFNYHPCLFVQTLKIDAPQHSLILPNLQFFKEQQSIYLRLTDQDIKVELIKTMLITQSFVQFEFELFNDEQQYLIDEFLQHQNLESNRFQDVWEALK
;
A
#
# COMPACT_ATOMS: atom_id res chain seq x y z
N THR A 1 22.32 -18.54 11.88
CA THR A 1 23.71 -18.03 11.87
C THR A 1 23.69 -16.65 11.24
N HIS A 2 24.46 -15.68 11.73
CA HIS A 2 24.60 -14.37 11.07
C HIS A 2 25.64 -14.51 9.96
N HIS A 3 25.31 -14.20 8.71
CA HIS A 3 26.31 -14.16 7.64
C HIS A 3 26.98 -12.78 7.67
N ALA A 4 28.09 -12.69 8.41
CA ALA A 4 28.91 -11.48 8.37
C ALA A 4 29.50 -11.30 6.97
N LEU A 5 29.57 -10.05 6.51
CA LEU A 5 30.26 -9.68 5.27
C LEU A 5 31.74 -10.04 5.41
N LYS A 6 32.25 -10.86 4.50
CA LYS A 6 33.59 -11.47 4.59
C LYS A 6 34.62 -10.79 3.70
N ASN A 7 34.19 -10.06 2.67
CA ASN A 7 35.09 -9.47 1.68
C ASN A 7 34.51 -8.20 1.04
N ILE A 8 35.36 -7.47 0.33
CA ILE A 8 35.02 -6.21 -0.34
C ILE A 8 33.88 -6.39 -1.34
N GLN A 9 33.85 -7.52 -2.06
CA GLN A 9 32.80 -7.81 -3.03
C GLN A 9 31.42 -7.91 -2.37
N GLN A 10 31.31 -8.54 -1.19
CA GLN A 10 30.06 -8.62 -0.44
C GLN A 10 29.65 -7.27 0.14
N CYS A 11 30.60 -6.47 0.65
CA CYS A 11 30.32 -5.11 1.09
C CYS A 11 29.77 -4.26 -0.08
N TYR A 12 30.39 -4.36 -1.24
CA TYR A 12 29.94 -3.66 -2.44
C TYR A 12 28.55 -4.14 -2.88
N ALA A 13 28.32 -5.46 -2.94
CA ALA A 13 27.01 -6.03 -3.26
C ALA A 13 25.90 -5.55 -2.33
N GLN A 14 26.17 -5.43 -1.02
CA GLN A 14 25.20 -4.90 -0.06
C GLN A 14 24.79 -3.46 -0.38
N VAL A 15 25.75 -2.58 -0.68
CA VAL A 15 25.48 -1.19 -1.05
C VAL A 15 24.67 -1.13 -2.35
N LEU A 16 25.03 -1.94 -3.34
CA LEU A 16 24.28 -2.03 -4.60
C LEU A 16 22.83 -2.46 -4.39
N LEU A 17 22.59 -3.42 -3.48
CA LEU A 17 21.24 -3.88 -3.16
C LEU A 17 20.37 -2.77 -2.59
N LEU A 18 20.90 -1.89 -1.72
CA LEU A 18 20.13 -0.78 -1.15
C LEU A 18 19.62 0.18 -2.23
N GLU A 19 20.43 0.45 -3.25
CA GLU A 19 20.01 1.26 -4.40
C GLU A 19 19.01 0.51 -5.29
N ILE A 20 19.32 -0.74 -5.63
CA ILE A 20 18.44 -1.60 -6.46
C ILE A 20 17.04 -1.69 -5.84
N PHE A 21 16.95 -1.80 -4.51
CA PHE A 21 15.69 -1.90 -3.79
C PHE A 21 14.90 -0.60 -3.66
N ASN A 22 15.26 0.49 -4.34
CA ASN A 22 14.48 1.72 -4.38
C ASN A 22 14.06 2.18 -2.97
N THR A 23 15.03 2.33 -2.05
CA THR A 23 14.77 2.68 -0.63
C THR A 23 13.93 3.93 -0.42
N HIS A 24 13.89 4.84 -1.41
CA HIS A 24 12.98 6.00 -1.45
C HIS A 24 11.48 5.65 -1.53
N GLN A 25 11.12 4.39 -1.82
CA GLN A 25 9.75 3.90 -1.96
C GLN A 25 9.22 3.13 -0.74
N ILE A 26 9.99 3.09 0.36
CA ILE A 26 9.62 2.39 1.60
C ILE A 26 9.86 3.28 2.81
N ARG A 27 9.32 2.91 3.98
CA ARG A 27 9.46 3.70 5.21
C ARG A 27 10.88 3.59 5.79
N PRO A 28 11.36 4.59 6.58
CA PRO A 28 12.66 4.49 7.24
C PRO A 28 12.87 3.22 8.10
N SER A 29 11.81 2.75 8.77
CA SER A 29 11.83 1.48 9.52
C SER A 29 12.04 0.27 8.61
N GLU A 30 11.46 0.29 7.40
CA GLU A 30 11.63 -0.75 6.39
C GLU A 30 13.01 -0.69 5.74
N ILE A 31 13.57 0.51 5.52
CA ILE A 31 14.97 0.66 5.05
C ILE A 31 15.92 0.02 6.05
N TYR A 32 15.72 0.27 7.35
CA TYR A 32 16.52 -0.36 8.40
C TYR A 32 16.37 -1.89 8.40
N ALA A 33 15.13 -2.40 8.34
CA ALA A 33 14.86 -3.83 8.27
C ALA A 33 15.50 -4.49 7.03
N LEU A 34 15.36 -3.85 5.87
CA LEU A 34 15.99 -4.26 4.61
C LEU A 34 17.52 -4.29 4.75
N TYR A 35 18.12 -3.25 5.33
CA TYR A 35 19.56 -3.21 5.59
C TYR A 35 20.03 -4.40 6.45
N GLN A 36 19.26 -4.79 7.48
CA GLN A 36 19.59 -5.98 8.28
C GLN A 36 19.56 -7.28 7.46
N CYS A 37 18.66 -7.41 6.49
CA CYS A 37 18.58 -8.58 5.61
C CYS A 37 19.68 -8.59 4.54
N THR A 38 20.04 -7.42 3.99
CA THR A 38 21.00 -7.32 2.86
C THR A 38 22.40 -7.88 3.18
N ALA A 39 22.81 -7.88 4.45
CA ALA A 39 24.07 -8.49 4.86
C ALA A 39 24.10 -10.01 4.60
N ASP A 40 22.99 -10.70 4.89
CA ASP A 40 22.86 -12.12 4.60
C ASP A 40 22.66 -12.38 3.09
N TRP A 41 22.01 -11.46 2.38
CA TRP A 41 21.74 -11.57 0.94
C TRP A 41 22.93 -11.27 0.03
N ALA A 42 23.95 -10.56 0.52
CA ALA A 42 25.13 -10.22 -0.27
C ALA A 42 25.83 -11.47 -0.87
N GLN A 43 25.72 -12.63 -0.22
CA GLN A 43 26.26 -13.90 -0.74
C GLN A 43 25.47 -14.49 -1.92
N LEU A 44 24.22 -14.04 -2.14
CA LEU A 44 23.34 -14.46 -3.23
C LEU A 44 23.43 -13.55 -4.46
N VAL A 45 24.26 -12.50 -4.39
CA VAL A 45 24.47 -11.53 -5.47
C VAL A 45 25.83 -11.77 -6.10
N GLN A 46 25.85 -11.84 -7.43
CA GLN A 46 27.10 -11.94 -8.19
C GLN A 46 27.44 -10.60 -8.81
N VAL A 47 28.67 -10.13 -8.57
CA VAL A 47 29.25 -8.94 -9.18
C VAL A 47 30.36 -9.42 -10.11
N LEU A 48 30.20 -9.20 -11.41
CA LEU A 48 30.98 -9.84 -12.47
C LEU A 48 31.64 -8.78 -13.36
N PRO A 49 32.86 -9.04 -13.88
CA PRO A 49 33.56 -8.13 -14.79
C PRO A 49 33.10 -8.26 -16.24
N ARG A 50 32.23 -9.22 -16.56
CA ARG A 50 31.72 -9.50 -17.90
C ARG A 50 30.23 -9.81 -17.84
N GLU A 51 29.53 -9.45 -18.91
CA GLU A 51 28.11 -9.73 -19.05
C GLU A 51 27.83 -11.23 -19.12
N THR A 52 26.74 -11.64 -18.48
CA THR A 52 26.20 -13.00 -18.55
C THR A 52 24.70 -12.95 -18.82
N ALA A 53 24.10 -14.08 -19.19
CA ALA A 53 22.65 -14.19 -19.36
C ALA A 53 21.85 -13.82 -18.09
N LEU A 54 22.47 -13.87 -16.91
CA LEU A 54 21.86 -13.53 -15.62
C LEU A 54 22.12 -12.08 -15.18
N SER A 55 22.86 -11.31 -15.96
CA SER A 55 23.20 -9.92 -15.65
C SER A 55 21.98 -9.01 -15.81
N ARG A 56 21.37 -8.67 -14.67
CA ARG A 56 20.13 -7.87 -14.60
C ARG A 56 20.43 -6.37 -14.53
N TYR A 57 21.48 -6.01 -13.80
CA TYR A 57 21.92 -4.63 -13.61
C TYR A 57 23.35 -4.44 -14.09
N VAL A 58 23.69 -3.22 -14.47
CA VAL A 58 25.01 -2.82 -14.94
C VAL A 58 25.45 -1.50 -14.32
N ILE A 59 26.76 -1.33 -14.21
CA ILE A 59 27.41 -0.16 -13.62
C ILE A 59 28.53 0.27 -14.56
N ASP A 60 28.64 1.58 -14.76
CA ASP A 60 29.74 2.24 -15.44
C ASP A 60 30.56 2.97 -14.37
N THR A 61 31.70 2.40 -13.98
CA THR A 61 32.52 2.98 -12.89
C THR A 61 33.19 4.30 -13.26
N THR A 62 33.08 4.74 -14.51
CA THR A 62 33.59 6.06 -14.93
C THR A 62 32.59 7.17 -14.67
N LYS A 63 31.35 6.83 -14.29
CA LYS A 63 30.27 7.78 -13.99
C LYS A 63 29.80 7.63 -12.55
N ASP A 64 29.39 8.75 -11.96
CA ASP A 64 28.74 8.77 -10.65
C ASP A 64 27.23 8.52 -10.81
N HIS A 65 26.88 7.27 -11.12
CA HIS A 65 25.50 6.85 -11.34
C HIS A 65 25.18 5.54 -10.61
N PRO A 66 23.93 5.36 -10.13
CA PRO A 66 23.50 4.12 -9.50
C PRO A 66 23.43 2.98 -10.53
N PRO A 67 23.29 1.72 -10.06
CA PRO A 67 23.08 0.57 -10.95
C PRO A 67 21.85 0.77 -11.82
N VAL A 68 22.01 0.56 -13.13
CA VAL A 68 20.91 0.67 -14.09
C VAL A 68 20.54 -0.71 -14.61
N TYR A 69 19.28 -0.89 -15.02
CA TYR A 69 18.90 -2.13 -15.69
C TYR A 69 19.72 -2.31 -16.97
N ASN A 70 20.22 -3.52 -17.18
CA ASN A 70 21.09 -3.84 -18.31
C ASN A 70 20.44 -3.46 -19.67
N ARG A 71 19.11 -3.56 -19.79
CA ARG A 71 18.40 -3.19 -21.02
C ARG A 71 18.01 -1.70 -21.15
N LYS A 72 18.33 -0.84 -20.16
CA LYS A 72 17.79 0.54 -20.06
C LYS A 72 18.87 1.63 -20.05
N HIS A 73 20.04 1.40 -20.63
CA HIS A 73 21.10 2.41 -20.68
C HIS A 73 21.23 3.02 -22.09
N HIS A 74 21.63 4.29 -22.15
CA HIS A 74 21.94 4.99 -23.40
C HIS A 74 23.26 4.49 -23.99
N GLU A 75 23.47 4.65 -25.31
CA GLU A 75 24.70 4.23 -26.02
C GLU A 75 26.00 4.81 -25.42
N SER A 76 25.92 5.97 -24.75
CA SER A 76 27.06 6.59 -24.09
C SER A 76 27.44 5.95 -22.76
N PHE A 77 26.63 5.04 -22.22
CA PHE A 77 26.89 4.30 -20.99
C PHE A 77 27.76 3.09 -21.32
N LYS A 78 28.92 2.99 -20.66
CA LYS A 78 29.90 1.93 -20.93
C LYS A 78 29.96 0.99 -19.73
N PRO A 79 29.09 -0.03 -19.68
CA PRO A 79 29.04 -0.92 -18.53
C PRO A 79 30.35 -1.72 -18.44
N ASN A 80 30.95 -1.73 -17.26
CA ASN A 80 32.16 -2.50 -16.97
C ASN A 80 32.04 -3.37 -15.72
N ILE A 81 30.92 -3.27 -14.99
CA ILE A 81 30.52 -4.18 -13.92
C ILE A 81 29.09 -4.62 -14.17
N PHE A 82 28.83 -5.92 -13.97
CA PHE A 82 27.55 -6.58 -14.19
C PHE A 82 27.07 -7.25 -12.90
N VAL A 83 25.79 -7.14 -12.60
CA VAL A 83 25.21 -7.62 -11.33
C VAL A 83 24.06 -8.58 -11.62
N ALA A 84 24.16 -9.79 -11.07
CA ALA A 84 23.10 -10.80 -11.12
C ALA A 84 22.44 -10.96 -9.75
N THR A 85 21.10 -10.87 -9.73
CA THR A 85 20.26 -10.95 -8.52
C THR A 85 19.26 -12.11 -8.56
N GLN A 86 19.40 -13.02 -9.53
CA GLN A 86 18.42 -14.10 -9.76
C GLN A 86 18.32 -15.05 -8.55
N SER A 87 19.45 -15.49 -8.00
CA SER A 87 19.45 -16.36 -6.81
C SER A 87 18.83 -15.70 -5.58
N LEU A 88 18.93 -14.37 -5.47
CA LEU A 88 18.27 -13.63 -4.40
C LEU A 88 16.74 -13.60 -4.59
N LEU A 89 16.26 -13.40 -5.82
CA LEU A 89 14.83 -13.48 -6.12
C LEU A 89 14.26 -14.87 -5.82
N GLU A 90 14.96 -15.92 -6.23
CA GLU A 90 14.58 -17.31 -5.94
C GLU A 90 14.50 -17.57 -4.43
N HIS A 91 15.52 -17.14 -3.68
CA HIS A 91 15.52 -17.22 -2.22
C HIS A 91 14.31 -16.50 -1.59
N VAL A 92 14.06 -15.24 -1.97
CA VAL A 92 12.92 -14.47 -1.43
C VAL A 92 11.59 -15.16 -1.75
N ASN A 93 11.43 -15.74 -2.95
CA ASN A 93 10.25 -16.52 -3.31
C ASN A 93 10.07 -17.76 -2.43
N LEU A 94 11.14 -18.47 -2.07
CA LEU A 94 11.09 -19.58 -1.12
C LEU A 94 10.63 -19.12 0.27
N THR A 95 11.03 -17.92 0.72
CA THR A 95 10.54 -17.37 1.99
C THR A 95 9.05 -17.03 1.99
N ILE A 96 8.43 -16.86 0.83
CA ILE A 96 6.99 -16.60 0.67
C ILE A 96 6.19 -17.92 0.72
N GLN A 97 6.82 -19.02 0.30
CA GLN A 97 6.22 -20.35 0.33
C GLN A 97 6.12 -20.92 1.76
N LYS A 98 5.34 -21.98 1.93
CA LYS A 98 4.93 -22.53 3.25
C LYS A 98 6.12 -22.89 4.16
N ASP A 99 7.23 -23.34 3.60
CA ASP A 99 8.38 -23.84 4.36
C ASP A 99 9.22 -22.73 5.01
N ASN A 100 9.04 -21.45 4.62
CA ASN A 100 9.64 -20.29 5.27
C ASN A 100 11.17 -20.45 5.50
N GLU A 101 11.91 -20.79 4.45
CA GLU A 101 13.35 -21.03 4.54
C GLU A 101 14.14 -19.72 4.66
N TYR A 102 14.35 -19.25 5.90
CA TYR A 102 15.17 -18.07 6.17
C TYR A 102 16.65 -18.45 6.32
N LEU A 103 17.56 -17.65 5.75
CA LEU A 103 19.01 -17.75 5.91
C LEU A 103 19.46 -17.48 7.35
N SER A 104 18.74 -16.61 8.07
CA SER A 104 19.14 -16.21 9.42
C SER A 104 17.95 -15.84 10.32
N LYS A 105 18.24 -15.77 11.63
CA LYS A 105 17.28 -15.25 12.61
C LYS A 105 16.97 -13.77 12.38
N LYS A 106 17.93 -12.98 11.86
CA LYS A 106 17.71 -11.58 11.53
C LYS A 106 16.77 -11.45 10.35
N GLU A 107 17.02 -12.21 9.28
CA GLU A 107 16.13 -12.22 8.13
C GLU A 107 14.71 -12.59 8.54
N LYS A 108 14.53 -13.65 9.33
CA LYS A 108 13.22 -14.03 9.87
C LYS A 108 12.54 -12.91 10.68
N ALA A 109 13.31 -12.11 11.40
CA ALA A 109 12.78 -11.03 12.24
C ALA A 109 12.43 -9.76 11.46
N TYR A 110 13.19 -9.45 10.40
CA TYR A 110 13.09 -8.18 9.67
C TYR A 110 12.39 -8.30 8.31
N LEU A 111 12.37 -9.48 7.68
CA LEU A 111 11.75 -9.73 6.38
C LEU A 111 10.22 -9.87 6.52
N THR A 112 9.57 -8.73 6.72
CA THR A 112 8.11 -8.62 6.83
C THR A 112 7.40 -8.90 5.49
N ALA A 113 6.10 -9.17 5.52
CA ALA A 113 5.31 -9.41 4.30
C ALA A 113 5.35 -8.23 3.29
N PRO A 114 5.23 -6.95 3.71
CA PRO A 114 5.43 -5.81 2.81
C PRO A 114 6.82 -5.80 2.15
N LEU A 115 7.88 -6.11 2.91
CA LEU A 115 9.24 -6.15 2.36
C LEU A 115 9.45 -7.32 1.38
N LYS A 116 8.89 -8.50 1.66
CA LYS A 116 8.92 -9.62 0.72
C LYS A 116 8.29 -9.23 -0.61
N PHE A 117 7.10 -8.64 -0.56
CA PHE A 117 6.39 -8.17 -1.74
C PHE A 117 7.15 -7.07 -2.49
N HIS A 118 7.73 -6.11 -1.77
CA HIS A 118 8.56 -5.05 -2.35
C HIS A 118 9.77 -5.63 -3.10
N VAL A 119 10.55 -6.49 -2.43
CA VAL A 119 11.75 -7.11 -3.01
C VAL A 119 11.38 -7.99 -4.21
N GLN A 120 10.33 -8.79 -4.10
CA GLN A 120 9.82 -9.63 -5.19
C GLN A 120 9.42 -8.79 -6.41
N ASN A 121 8.72 -7.67 -6.21
CA ASN A 121 8.33 -6.79 -7.30
C ASN A 121 9.53 -6.09 -7.94
N VAL A 122 10.48 -5.59 -7.14
CA VAL A 122 11.65 -4.89 -7.67
C VAL A 122 12.56 -5.83 -8.46
N LEU A 123 12.80 -7.04 -7.97
CA LEU A 123 13.70 -7.99 -8.64
C LEU A 123 13.00 -8.77 -9.76
N GLY A 124 11.73 -9.13 -9.58
CA GLY A 124 10.96 -9.98 -10.49
C GLY A 124 10.29 -9.21 -11.63
N SER A 125 9.93 -7.94 -11.42
CA SER A 125 9.26 -7.16 -12.45
C SER A 125 10.24 -6.48 -13.40
N THR A 126 9.77 -6.23 -14.63
CA THR A 126 10.45 -5.35 -15.59
C THR A 126 9.49 -4.23 -15.94
N ILE A 127 8.91 -3.55 -14.94
CA ILE A 127 7.90 -2.53 -15.22
C ILE A 127 8.60 -1.37 -15.96
N GLU A 128 8.10 -1.10 -17.16
CA GLU A 128 8.43 0.08 -17.94
C GLU A 128 7.37 1.14 -17.65
N ARG A 129 7.80 2.38 -17.44
CA ARG A 129 6.88 3.51 -17.52
C ARG A 129 6.49 3.64 -18.99
N ARG A 130 5.23 3.27 -19.31
CA ARG A 130 4.69 3.29 -20.68
C ARG A 130 3.87 4.53 -21.01
N HIS A 131 3.61 5.39 -20.02
CA HIS A 131 2.74 6.55 -20.17
C HIS A 131 3.52 7.86 -20.02
N GLU A 132 3.26 8.78 -20.95
CA GLU A 132 3.79 10.14 -20.92
C GLU A 132 3.24 10.93 -19.73
N ARG A 133 4.01 11.94 -19.31
CA ARG A 133 3.63 12.86 -18.25
C ARG A 133 3.22 14.18 -18.86
N TYR A 134 2.16 14.75 -18.28
CA TYR A 134 1.67 16.06 -18.66
C TYR A 134 1.81 17.01 -17.50
N GLU A 135 2.33 18.21 -17.77
CA GLU A 135 2.27 19.31 -16.82
C GLU A 135 0.80 19.72 -16.66
N HIS A 136 0.28 19.60 -15.45
CA HIS A 136 -1.10 19.96 -15.16
C HIS A 136 -1.14 20.65 -13.80
N SER A 137 -1.50 21.93 -13.81
CA SER A 137 -1.64 22.70 -12.58
C SER A 137 -3.04 22.52 -12.02
N ALA A 138 -3.16 21.65 -11.01
CA ALA A 138 -4.36 21.50 -10.20
C ALA A 138 -3.99 21.40 -8.72
N GLN A 139 -4.94 21.68 -7.85
CA GLN A 139 -4.79 21.45 -6.42
C GLN A 139 -5.54 20.16 -6.05
N LEU A 140 -4.86 19.27 -5.32
CA LEU A 140 -5.47 18.07 -4.75
C LEU A 140 -5.78 18.29 -3.27
N GLN A 141 -6.88 17.69 -2.84
CA GLN A 141 -7.22 17.47 -1.45
C GLN A 141 -6.85 16.03 -1.06
N LEU A 142 -6.17 15.89 0.08
CA LEU A 142 -5.63 14.63 0.56
C LEU A 142 -6.10 14.35 1.99
N CYS A 143 -6.51 13.11 2.23
CA CYS A 143 -6.78 12.58 3.58
C CYS A 143 -5.95 11.31 3.79
N PHE A 144 -5.48 11.07 5.02
CA PHE A 144 -4.56 9.97 5.33
C PHE A 144 -5.23 8.89 6.18
N SER A 145 -4.78 7.66 6.01
CA SER A 145 -5.25 6.45 6.71
C SER A 145 -6.54 5.85 6.18
N LEU A 146 -6.62 4.53 6.28
CA LEU A 146 -7.79 3.73 5.92
C LEU A 146 -9.04 4.12 6.73
N LEU A 147 -8.87 4.43 8.01
CA LEU A 147 -10.00 4.77 8.89
C LEU A 147 -10.59 6.15 8.56
N THR A 148 -9.74 7.15 8.33
CA THR A 148 -10.20 8.47 7.86
C THR A 148 -10.87 8.36 6.49
N ALA A 149 -10.31 7.53 5.60
CA ALA A 149 -10.94 7.27 4.32
C ALA A 149 -12.35 6.70 4.47
N HIS A 150 -12.48 5.68 5.33
CA HIS A 150 -13.78 5.08 5.66
C HIS A 150 -14.79 6.10 6.16
N TYR A 151 -14.36 7.01 7.06
CA TYR A 151 -15.19 8.09 7.60
C TYR A 151 -15.70 9.06 6.52
N TYR A 152 -14.83 9.53 5.62
CA TYR A 152 -15.24 10.46 4.56
C TYR A 152 -16.14 9.81 3.52
N LEU A 153 -15.81 8.59 3.09
CA LEU A 153 -16.62 7.84 2.13
C LEU A 153 -17.99 7.48 2.72
N SER A 154 -18.06 7.28 4.05
CA SER A 154 -19.29 7.00 4.79
C SER A 154 -20.05 8.26 5.20
N LYS A 155 -19.77 9.41 4.57
CA LYS A 155 -20.44 10.69 4.81
C LYS A 155 -20.39 11.10 6.28
N THR A 156 -19.19 11.07 6.87
CA THR A 156 -18.91 11.49 8.26
C THR A 156 -19.48 10.58 9.34
N LYS A 157 -19.84 9.34 9.00
CA LYS A 157 -20.18 8.29 9.97
C LYS A 157 -18.91 7.59 10.47
N THR A 158 -18.85 7.36 11.76
CA THR A 158 -17.82 6.53 12.40
C THR A 158 -17.97 5.07 11.96
N PHE A 159 -16.87 4.31 12.05
CA PHE A 159 -16.90 2.88 11.68
C PHE A 159 -18.00 2.11 12.43
N SER A 160 -18.15 2.32 13.74
CA SER A 160 -19.19 1.69 14.54
C SER A 160 -20.62 1.98 14.04
N GLU A 161 -20.90 3.23 13.64
CA GLU A 161 -22.21 3.60 13.08
C GLU A 161 -22.48 2.91 11.73
N THR A 162 -21.44 2.72 10.91
CA THR A 162 -21.59 2.05 9.61
C THR A 162 -21.91 0.57 9.74
N LEU A 163 -21.55 -0.07 10.85
CA LEU A 163 -21.85 -1.48 11.08
C LEU A 163 -23.36 -1.72 11.26
N ARG A 164 -24.13 -0.75 11.77
CA ARG A 164 -25.58 -0.91 12.06
C ARG A 164 -25.88 -2.14 12.93
N LEU A 165 -24.98 -2.48 13.84
CA LEU A 165 -25.13 -3.59 14.77
C LEU A 165 -25.53 -3.06 16.14
N THR A 166 -26.48 -3.70 16.80
CA THR A 166 -26.75 -3.46 18.21
C THR A 166 -25.60 -4.07 19.02
N PRO A 167 -24.83 -3.29 19.80
CA PRO A 167 -23.76 -3.86 20.61
C PRO A 167 -24.35 -4.90 21.58
N PRO A 168 -23.73 -6.08 21.74
CA PRO A 168 -24.21 -7.10 22.67
C PRO A 168 -24.30 -6.51 24.09
N LYS A 169 -25.43 -6.73 24.76
CA LYS A 169 -25.74 -6.20 26.11
C LYS A 169 -24.71 -6.55 27.20
N SER A 170 -23.76 -7.45 26.91
CA SER A 170 -22.73 -7.95 27.82
C SER A 170 -21.33 -7.35 27.62
N LYS A 171 -21.08 -6.56 26.56
CA LYS A 171 -19.80 -5.90 26.32
C LYS A 171 -20.02 -4.41 26.16
N SER A 172 -19.38 -3.59 27.01
CA SER A 172 -19.46 -2.14 26.88
C SER A 172 -18.81 -1.70 25.56
N GLU A 173 -19.29 -0.60 24.99
CA GLU A 173 -18.72 0.05 23.79
C GLU A 173 -17.20 0.28 23.92
N ASP A 174 -16.68 0.34 25.15
CA ASP A 174 -15.27 0.53 25.49
C ASP A 174 -14.40 -0.67 25.10
N GLU A 175 -14.89 -1.92 25.21
CA GLU A 175 -14.12 -3.14 24.85
C GLU A 175 -13.88 -3.21 23.32
N PHE A 176 -14.81 -2.67 22.53
CA PHE A 176 -14.70 -2.57 21.07
C PHE A 176 -13.65 -1.55 20.64
N ALA A 177 -13.69 -0.35 21.24
CA ALA A 177 -12.69 0.68 21.00
C ALA A 177 -11.29 0.19 21.41
N PHE A 178 -11.18 -0.55 22.51
CA PHE A 178 -9.91 -1.10 23.00
C PHE A 178 -9.30 -2.16 22.07
N THR A 179 -10.12 -3.07 21.53
CA THR A 179 -9.65 -4.09 20.56
C THR A 179 -9.14 -3.42 19.30
N TYR A 180 -9.87 -2.43 18.80
CA TYR A 180 -9.45 -1.61 17.67
C TYR A 180 -8.13 -0.88 17.95
N LEU A 181 -8.00 -0.20 19.09
CA LEU A 181 -6.76 0.49 19.48
C LEU A 181 -5.54 -0.44 19.57
N ASN A 182 -5.72 -1.68 20.03
CA ASN A 182 -4.64 -2.67 20.13
C ASN A 182 -4.22 -3.20 18.75
N ASP A 183 -5.18 -3.43 17.87
CA ASP A 183 -4.90 -3.91 16.50
C ASP A 183 -4.35 -2.78 15.62
N TYR A 184 -4.63 -1.51 15.96
CA TYR A 184 -4.24 -0.32 15.21
C TYR A 184 -3.48 0.71 16.07
N PRO A 185 -2.25 0.42 16.52
CA PRO A 185 -1.49 1.31 17.40
C PRO A 185 -1.12 2.66 16.76
N ASP A 186 -1.09 2.74 15.43
CA ASP A 186 -0.82 3.96 14.66
C ASP A 186 -2.10 4.72 14.24
N ALA A 187 -3.29 4.24 14.60
CA ALA A 187 -4.52 4.98 14.36
C ALA A 187 -4.60 6.16 15.34
N TYR A 188 -4.77 7.38 14.83
CA TYR A 188 -4.95 8.61 15.60
C TYR A 188 -6.36 8.61 16.18
N THR A 189 -6.56 7.81 17.20
CA THR A 189 -7.81 7.67 17.93
C THR A 189 -7.60 8.25 19.31
N ASP A 190 -8.50 9.15 19.71
CA ASP A 190 -8.47 9.74 21.03
C ASP A 190 -8.70 8.63 22.07
N LYS A 191 -7.72 8.43 22.97
CA LYS A 191 -7.76 7.42 24.03
C LYS A 191 -8.97 7.59 24.96
N SER A 192 -9.65 8.73 24.90
CA SER A 192 -10.75 9.06 25.79
C SER A 192 -12.15 8.79 25.25
N ASN A 193 -12.42 8.67 23.94
CA ASN A 193 -13.76 8.33 23.41
C ASN A 193 -13.80 8.13 21.88
N LYS A 194 -14.16 6.93 21.42
CA LYS A 194 -15.08 6.56 20.29
C LYS A 194 -14.97 7.25 18.91
N VAL A 195 -14.08 8.21 18.68
CA VAL A 195 -14.06 9.06 17.48
C VAL A 195 -12.63 9.27 16.98
N LEU A 196 -12.46 9.29 15.65
CA LEU A 196 -11.23 9.74 14.99
C LEU A 196 -10.78 11.08 15.57
N ASP A 197 -9.49 11.25 15.84
CA ASP A 197 -8.96 12.54 16.30
C ASP A 197 -9.29 13.66 15.29
N LYS A 198 -9.42 14.91 15.76
CA LYS A 198 -9.67 16.08 14.91
C LYS A 198 -8.54 16.25 13.89
N GLN A 199 -7.29 15.98 14.26
CA GLN A 199 -6.16 16.02 13.34
C GLN A 199 -6.26 14.92 12.27
N ALA A 200 -6.74 13.73 12.64
CA ALA A 200 -6.94 12.63 11.70
C ALA A 200 -8.01 12.94 10.62
N ARG A 201 -8.92 13.85 10.93
CA ARG A 201 -10.00 14.36 10.05
C ARG A 201 -9.61 15.65 9.34
N GLN A 202 -8.33 16.00 9.28
CA GLN A 202 -7.89 17.15 8.52
C GLN A 202 -7.76 16.77 7.04
N ILE A 203 -8.32 17.62 6.17
CA ILE A 203 -8.09 17.57 4.72
C ILE A 203 -6.91 18.48 4.42
N HIS A 204 -5.94 17.94 3.71
CA HIS A 204 -4.70 18.65 3.39
C HIS A 204 -4.61 19.01 1.92
N ALA A 205 -3.87 20.08 1.62
CA ALA A 205 -3.71 20.58 0.26
C ALA A 205 -2.34 20.24 -0.35
N ALA A 206 -2.35 19.81 -1.61
CA ALA A 206 -1.13 19.63 -2.40
C ALA A 206 -1.30 20.19 -3.82
N GLN A 207 -0.23 20.74 -4.39
CA GLN A 207 -0.20 21.26 -5.76
C GLN A 207 0.34 20.21 -6.72
N VAL A 208 -0.37 19.91 -7.79
CA VAL A 208 0.10 19.01 -8.85
C VAL A 208 1.25 19.67 -9.61
N LEU A 209 2.32 18.90 -9.81
CA LEU A 209 3.47 19.22 -10.64
C LEU A 209 3.39 18.52 -12.00
N ASP A 210 3.12 17.22 -11.99
CA ASP A 210 2.90 16.40 -13.19
C ASP A 210 1.85 15.31 -12.94
N ILE A 211 1.23 14.84 -14.03
CA ILE A 211 0.24 13.74 -14.01
C ILE A 211 0.67 12.65 -14.98
N SER A 212 0.39 11.41 -14.60
CA SER A 212 0.42 10.21 -15.45
C SER A 212 -0.92 9.48 -15.37
N LEU A 213 -1.12 8.43 -16.18
CA LEU A 213 -2.39 7.68 -16.22
C LEU A 213 -2.93 7.27 -14.83
N ASN A 214 -2.05 6.82 -13.93
CA ASN A 214 -2.42 6.27 -12.63
C ASN A 214 -1.79 7.04 -11.46
N GLY A 215 -1.34 8.27 -11.63
CA GLY A 215 -0.64 8.93 -10.53
C GLY A 215 -0.27 10.38 -10.75
N TYR A 216 0.07 11.04 -9.64
CA TYR A 216 0.40 12.45 -9.56
C TYR A 216 1.79 12.61 -8.94
N SER A 217 2.58 13.53 -9.46
CA SER A 217 3.67 14.15 -8.71
C SER A 217 3.13 15.45 -8.12
N VAL A 218 3.22 15.61 -6.79
CA VAL A 218 2.67 16.79 -6.10
C VAL A 218 3.69 17.44 -5.19
N ARG A 219 3.53 18.75 -4.99
CA ARG A 219 4.20 19.54 -3.97
C ARG A 219 3.26 19.76 -2.80
N TRP A 220 3.73 19.43 -1.60
CA TRP A 220 3.04 19.72 -0.36
C TRP A 220 2.98 21.23 -0.10
N LEU A 221 1.80 21.75 0.25
CA LEU A 221 1.59 23.20 0.39
C LEU A 221 1.63 23.69 1.85
N GLU A 222 1.45 22.80 2.82
CA GLU A 222 1.38 23.19 4.23
C GLU A 222 2.78 23.26 4.86
N GLU A 223 2.95 24.16 5.83
CA GLU A 223 4.23 24.36 6.51
C GLU A 223 4.65 23.14 7.34
N GLU A 224 3.67 22.50 7.99
CA GLU A 224 3.88 21.30 8.79
C GLU A 224 3.35 20.06 8.06
N ALA A 225 4.19 19.03 7.98
CA ALA A 225 3.77 17.74 7.47
C ALA A 225 3.03 16.97 8.57
N PRO A 226 1.82 16.44 8.31
CA PRO A 226 1.15 15.61 9.29
C PRO A 226 1.98 14.35 9.53
N PRO A 227 1.90 13.76 10.73
CA PRO A 227 2.73 12.62 11.09
C PRO A 227 2.45 11.37 10.22
N ASN A 228 1.34 11.34 9.47
CA ASN A 228 0.97 10.28 8.51
C ASN A 228 1.46 10.53 7.09
N LEU A 229 2.16 11.64 6.83
CA LEU A 229 2.82 11.87 5.55
C LEU A 229 4.03 10.93 5.42
N ARG A 230 3.76 9.66 5.07
CA ARG A 230 4.75 8.58 5.02
C ARG A 230 4.54 7.72 3.78
N THR A 231 5.63 7.19 3.24
CA THR A 231 5.56 6.25 2.12
C THR A 231 4.76 5.00 2.50
N GLY A 232 3.99 4.48 1.55
CA GLY A 232 3.11 3.33 1.74
C GLY A 232 1.87 3.64 2.60
N GLU A 233 1.56 4.91 2.88
CA GLU A 233 0.30 5.29 3.54
C GLU A 233 -0.87 5.26 2.55
N PHE A 234 -2.01 4.70 2.98
CA PHE A 234 -3.26 4.82 2.23
C PHE A 234 -3.78 6.26 2.30
N ILE A 235 -4.22 6.78 1.16
CA ILE A 235 -4.76 8.13 1.06
C ILE A 235 -6.04 8.16 0.24
N LEU A 236 -6.90 9.12 0.57
CA LEU A 236 -7.91 9.61 -0.36
C LEU A 236 -7.39 10.81 -1.14
N ILE A 237 -7.71 10.85 -2.43
CA ILE A 237 -7.34 11.91 -3.35
C ILE A 237 -8.60 12.51 -3.96
N ASN A 238 -8.72 13.83 -3.94
CA ASN A 238 -9.81 14.54 -4.58
C ASN A 238 -9.29 15.74 -5.38
N GLU A 239 -9.75 15.89 -6.62
CA GLU A 239 -9.31 16.92 -7.57
C GLU A 239 -10.14 18.22 -7.52
N GLY A 240 -11.14 18.30 -6.62
CA GLY A 240 -12.02 19.44 -6.46
C GLY A 240 -13.47 19.07 -6.10
N VAL A 241 -14.28 20.09 -5.86
CA VAL A 241 -15.65 19.98 -5.28
C VAL A 241 -16.58 19.03 -6.05
N ASN A 242 -16.43 18.92 -7.37
CA ASN A 242 -17.27 18.07 -8.22
C ASN A 242 -16.62 16.70 -8.55
N SER A 243 -15.44 16.41 -8.00
CA SER A 243 -14.74 15.14 -8.22
C SER A 243 -15.06 14.15 -7.11
N LYS A 244 -15.21 12.87 -7.46
CA LYS A 244 -15.28 11.78 -6.47
C LYS A 244 -13.92 11.61 -5.77
N TRP A 245 -13.96 11.16 -4.53
CA TRP A 245 -12.75 10.69 -3.83
C TRP A 245 -12.24 9.41 -4.50
N LYS A 246 -10.95 9.40 -4.83
CA LYS A 246 -10.23 8.24 -5.37
C LYS A 246 -9.33 7.67 -4.27
N GLY A 247 -9.13 6.35 -4.28
CA GLY A 247 -8.21 5.69 -3.37
C GLY A 247 -6.80 5.70 -3.93
N GLY A 248 -5.80 5.92 -3.09
CA GLY A 248 -4.40 5.95 -3.53
C GLY A 248 -3.39 5.59 -2.45
N VAL A 249 -2.13 5.63 -2.84
CA VAL A 249 -0.97 5.33 -1.98
C VAL A 249 0.17 6.30 -2.27
N ILE A 250 0.91 6.68 -1.21
CA ILE A 250 2.14 7.45 -1.34
C ILE A 250 3.28 6.51 -1.73
N ARG A 251 3.84 6.69 -2.94
CA ARG A 251 4.92 5.85 -3.49
C ARG A 251 6.31 6.33 -3.17
N TRP A 252 6.51 7.63 -2.99
CA TRP A 252 7.80 8.19 -2.58
C TRP A 252 7.59 9.58 -1.98
N ILE A 253 8.54 9.98 -1.14
CA ILE A 253 8.60 11.32 -0.54
C ILE A 253 10.00 11.86 -0.75
N LYS A 254 10.10 13.08 -1.26
CA LYS A 254 11.34 13.82 -1.39
C LYS A 254 11.23 15.10 -0.57
N GLN A 255 12.13 15.25 0.40
CA GLN A 255 12.22 16.46 1.21
C GLN A 255 13.36 17.33 0.67
N SER A 256 13.08 18.62 0.43
CA SER A 256 14.09 19.60 0.08
C SER A 256 14.75 20.20 1.34
N VAL A 257 15.88 20.87 1.15
CA VAL A 257 16.61 21.59 2.21
C VAL A 257 15.75 22.66 2.88
N LYS A 258 14.78 23.24 2.16
CA LYS A 258 13.84 24.25 2.68
C LYS A 258 12.60 23.65 3.35
N LYS A 259 12.62 22.35 3.68
CA LYS A 259 11.48 21.57 4.20
C LYS A 259 10.25 21.56 3.28
N SER A 260 10.42 21.79 1.97
CA SER A 260 9.34 21.53 1.01
C SER A 260 9.30 20.04 0.69
N TYR A 261 8.11 19.45 0.66
CA TYR A 261 7.92 18.04 0.32
C TYR A 261 7.37 17.91 -1.09
N GLU A 262 7.96 17.00 -1.86
CA GLU A 262 7.41 16.49 -3.10
C GLU A 262 7.03 15.02 -2.90
N LEU A 263 5.89 14.61 -3.44
CA LEU A 263 5.32 13.29 -3.22
C LEU A 263 4.96 12.66 -4.56
N GLY A 264 5.18 11.36 -4.68
CA GLY A 264 4.58 10.56 -5.73
C GLY A 264 3.36 9.84 -5.22
N LEU A 265 2.21 10.09 -5.84
CA LEU A 265 0.94 9.45 -5.51
C LEU A 265 0.56 8.48 -6.62
N GLU A 266 0.09 7.29 -6.26
CA GLU A 266 -0.52 6.34 -7.19
C GLU A 266 -1.99 6.16 -6.84
N VAL A 267 -2.86 6.26 -7.85
CA VAL A 267 -4.28 5.95 -7.73
C VAL A 267 -4.45 4.44 -7.88
N ILE A 268 -5.00 3.80 -6.85
CA ILE A 268 -5.23 2.34 -6.85
C ILE A 268 -6.67 1.97 -7.23
N GLY A 269 -7.61 2.91 -7.12
CA GLY A 269 -9.01 2.68 -7.44
C GLY A 269 -9.81 3.97 -7.61
N PRO A 270 -10.50 4.17 -8.75
CA PRO A 270 -11.32 5.36 -8.97
C PRO A 270 -12.66 5.30 -8.21
N ASP A 271 -13.25 4.12 -8.08
CA ASP A 271 -14.51 3.89 -7.37
C ASP A 271 -14.24 3.06 -6.12
N ILE A 272 -14.42 3.70 -4.97
CA ILE A 272 -14.12 3.14 -3.65
C ILE A 272 -15.31 3.35 -2.71
N HIS A 273 -15.72 2.27 -2.06
CA HIS A 273 -16.91 2.25 -1.22
C HIS A 273 -16.60 1.66 0.16
N PRO A 274 -17.10 2.28 1.24
CA PRO A 274 -16.84 1.80 2.59
C PRO A 274 -17.68 0.56 2.88
N CYS A 275 -17.04 -0.47 3.44
CA CYS A 275 -17.69 -1.66 3.97
C CYS A 275 -16.95 -2.12 5.24
N ALA A 276 -17.25 -3.30 5.76
CA ALA A 276 -16.49 -3.87 6.86
C ALA A 276 -16.09 -5.32 6.58
N ALA A 277 -14.94 -5.73 7.08
CA ALA A 277 -14.48 -7.11 7.05
C ALA A 277 -14.55 -7.71 8.44
N LYS A 278 -15.17 -8.88 8.56
CA LYS A 278 -15.30 -9.62 9.80
C LYS A 278 -14.47 -10.89 9.75
N VAL A 279 -13.69 -11.11 10.80
CA VAL A 279 -12.88 -12.33 10.96
C VAL A 279 -13.34 -13.06 12.21
N TYR A 280 -13.83 -14.28 12.08
CA TYR A 280 -14.21 -15.08 13.24
C TYR A 280 -12.97 -15.46 14.05
N THR A 281 -13.03 -15.24 15.36
CA THR A 281 -12.03 -15.71 16.31
C THR A 281 -12.74 -16.46 17.42
N ASP A 282 -12.07 -17.44 18.03
CA ASP A 282 -12.63 -18.20 19.16
C ASP A 282 -12.97 -17.30 20.37
N ARG A 283 -12.39 -16.09 20.42
CA ARG A 283 -12.49 -15.14 21.54
C ARG A 283 -13.58 -14.09 21.36
N SER A 284 -14.01 -13.80 20.13
CA SER A 284 -15.02 -12.79 19.86
C SER A 284 -15.81 -13.09 18.58
N SER A 285 -17.14 -13.06 18.71
CA SER A 285 -18.08 -13.08 17.59
C SER A 285 -18.20 -11.72 16.88
N PHE A 286 -17.60 -10.68 17.45
CA PHE A 286 -17.65 -9.31 16.96
C PHE A 286 -16.23 -8.81 16.76
N ASN A 287 -15.69 -9.07 15.57
CA ASN A 287 -14.35 -8.67 15.18
C ASN A 287 -14.41 -8.11 13.75
N TYR A 288 -14.89 -6.86 13.67
CA TYR A 288 -15.05 -6.12 12.42
C TYR A 288 -13.92 -5.11 12.27
N HIS A 289 -13.44 -4.97 11.04
CA HIS A 289 -12.39 -4.04 10.64
C HIS A 289 -12.86 -3.20 9.44
N PRO A 290 -12.43 -1.92 9.35
CA PRO A 290 -12.68 -1.07 8.20
C PRO A 290 -12.17 -1.76 6.94
N CYS A 291 -13.01 -1.76 5.93
CA CYS A 291 -12.69 -2.30 4.62
C CYS A 291 -13.17 -1.29 3.58
N LEU A 292 -12.42 -1.15 2.48
CA LEU A 292 -12.92 -0.43 1.31
C LEU A 292 -13.06 -1.42 0.17
N PHE A 293 -14.25 -1.48 -0.39
CA PHE A 293 -14.53 -2.17 -1.63
C PHE A 293 -14.06 -1.28 -2.79
N VAL A 294 -13.22 -1.82 -3.67
CA VAL A 294 -12.70 -1.11 -4.84
C VAL A 294 -13.26 -1.72 -6.10
N GLN A 295 -13.83 -0.88 -6.96
CA GLN A 295 -14.21 -1.25 -8.31
C GLN A 295 -13.27 -0.57 -9.32
N THR A 296 -12.68 -1.36 -10.20
CA THR A 296 -11.86 -0.84 -11.30
C THR A 296 -12.37 -1.39 -12.62
N LEU A 297 -12.65 -0.51 -13.57
CA LEU A 297 -13.05 -0.90 -14.92
C LEU A 297 -11.83 -1.42 -15.69
N LYS A 298 -11.87 -2.69 -16.11
CA LYS A 298 -10.96 -3.20 -17.15
C LYS A 298 -11.70 -3.30 -18.48
N ILE A 299 -10.93 -3.52 -19.55
CA ILE A 299 -11.44 -3.63 -20.92
C ILE A 299 -12.48 -4.76 -21.01
N ASP A 300 -12.25 -5.89 -20.34
CA ASP A 300 -13.13 -7.07 -20.44
C ASP A 300 -14.28 -7.05 -19.43
N ALA A 301 -13.97 -6.80 -18.15
CA ALA A 301 -14.92 -6.85 -17.06
C ALA A 301 -14.48 -5.95 -15.88
N PRO A 302 -15.41 -5.48 -15.03
CA PRO A 302 -15.03 -4.83 -13.78
C PRO A 302 -14.24 -5.80 -12.90
N GLN A 303 -13.12 -5.34 -12.35
CA GLN A 303 -12.38 -6.06 -11.30
C GLN A 303 -12.76 -5.49 -9.94
N HIS A 304 -13.07 -6.37 -9.00
CA HIS A 304 -13.33 -6.04 -7.62
C HIS A 304 -12.14 -6.42 -6.74
N SER A 305 -11.84 -5.58 -5.77
CA SER A 305 -10.81 -5.86 -4.76
C SER A 305 -11.18 -5.21 -3.43
N LEU A 306 -10.49 -5.60 -2.37
CA LEU A 306 -10.69 -5.09 -1.02
C LEU A 306 -9.41 -4.45 -0.53
N ILE A 307 -9.53 -3.25 0.03
CA ILE A 307 -8.47 -2.63 0.82
C ILE A 307 -8.77 -2.92 2.28
N LEU A 308 -7.87 -3.66 2.89
CA LEU A 308 -7.89 -4.07 4.28
C LEU A 308 -6.68 -3.47 4.99
N PRO A 309 -6.74 -3.30 6.31
CA PRO A 309 -5.54 -2.94 7.04
C PRO A 309 -4.53 -4.09 7.03
N ASN A 310 -3.25 -3.74 7.14
CA ASN A 310 -2.18 -4.74 7.19
C ASN A 310 -2.06 -5.40 8.57
N LEU A 311 -2.97 -6.34 8.84
CA LEU A 311 -2.97 -7.17 10.03
C LEU A 311 -2.55 -8.60 9.70
N GLN A 312 -1.89 -9.26 10.66
CA GLN A 312 -1.29 -10.59 10.45
C GLN A 312 -2.29 -11.68 10.10
N PHE A 313 -3.59 -11.48 10.34
CA PHE A 313 -4.65 -12.43 10.01
C PHE A 313 -5.38 -12.09 8.72
N PHE A 314 -4.94 -11.13 7.91
CA PHE A 314 -5.43 -11.00 6.53
C PHE A 314 -4.37 -11.55 5.60
N LYS A 315 -4.63 -12.74 5.03
CA LYS A 315 -3.72 -13.43 4.12
C LYS A 315 -4.51 -14.06 2.98
N GLU A 316 -3.80 -14.40 1.92
CA GLU A 316 -4.35 -15.21 0.85
C GLU A 316 -4.89 -16.56 1.36
N GLN A 317 -5.86 -17.10 0.65
CA GLN A 317 -6.62 -18.31 0.94
C GLN A 317 -7.38 -18.28 2.29
N GLN A 318 -7.59 -17.08 2.84
CA GLN A 318 -8.35 -16.92 4.07
C GLN A 318 -9.79 -16.50 3.78
N SER A 319 -10.74 -17.24 4.36
CA SER A 319 -12.14 -16.84 4.33
C SER A 319 -12.43 -15.75 5.37
N ILE A 320 -13.10 -14.69 4.92
CA ILE A 320 -13.62 -13.61 5.77
C ILE A 320 -15.09 -13.35 5.43
N TYR A 321 -15.77 -12.56 6.25
CA TYR A 321 -17.12 -12.09 5.93
C TYR A 321 -17.08 -10.61 5.61
N LEU A 322 -17.59 -10.21 4.46
CA LEU A 322 -17.79 -8.81 4.11
C LEU A 322 -19.18 -8.39 4.54
N ARG A 323 -19.24 -7.34 5.34
CA ARG A 323 -20.48 -6.67 5.70
C ARG A 323 -20.74 -5.55 4.70
N LEU A 324 -21.71 -5.78 3.81
CA LEU A 324 -22.21 -4.81 2.85
C LEU A 324 -23.49 -4.20 3.41
N THR A 325 -23.40 -2.96 3.90
CA THR A 325 -24.49 -2.22 4.56
C THR A 325 -25.01 -2.91 5.83
N ASP A 326 -25.80 -3.97 5.70
CA ASP A 326 -26.42 -4.74 6.78
C ASP A 326 -26.33 -6.27 6.58
N GLN A 327 -25.89 -6.73 5.40
CA GLN A 327 -25.72 -8.14 5.04
C GLN A 327 -24.27 -8.58 5.17
N ASP A 328 -24.05 -9.80 5.67
CA ASP A 328 -22.73 -10.43 5.74
C ASP A 328 -22.62 -11.50 4.62
N ILE A 329 -21.69 -11.32 3.69
CA ILE A 329 -21.37 -12.30 2.63
C ILE A 329 -20.02 -12.94 2.92
N LYS A 330 -19.88 -14.23 2.64
CA LYS A 330 -18.61 -14.94 2.84
C LYS A 330 -17.77 -14.86 1.57
N VAL A 331 -16.51 -14.45 1.72
CA VAL A 331 -15.54 -14.35 0.63
C VAL A 331 -14.21 -14.99 1.00
N GLU A 332 -13.44 -15.35 0.00
CA GLU A 332 -12.06 -15.81 0.15
C GLU A 332 -11.09 -14.79 -0.45
N LEU A 333 -10.04 -14.43 0.30
CA LEU A 333 -8.97 -13.56 -0.20
C LEU A 333 -8.06 -14.41 -1.10
N ILE A 334 -8.04 -14.15 -2.41
CA ILE A 334 -7.36 -15.03 -3.38
C ILE A 334 -5.92 -14.61 -3.61
N LYS A 335 -5.69 -13.31 -3.84
CA LYS A 335 -4.40 -12.80 -4.28
C LYS A 335 -4.11 -11.42 -3.74
N THR A 336 -2.90 -11.23 -3.22
CA THR A 336 -2.37 -9.94 -2.80
C THR A 336 -2.01 -9.12 -4.04
N MET A 337 -2.72 -8.01 -4.26
CA MET A 337 -2.45 -7.09 -5.36
C MET A 337 -1.42 -6.02 -4.98
N LEU A 338 -1.47 -5.57 -3.73
CA LEU A 338 -0.56 -4.57 -3.15
C LEU A 338 -0.50 -4.79 -1.64
N ILE A 339 0.68 -4.67 -1.06
CA ILE A 339 0.86 -4.67 0.40
C ILE A 339 1.84 -3.55 0.78
N THR A 340 1.48 -2.83 1.83
CA THR A 340 2.29 -1.77 2.44
C THR A 340 2.25 -1.93 3.96
N GLN A 341 2.94 -1.07 4.70
CA GLN A 341 2.84 -1.07 6.16
C GLN A 341 1.47 -0.59 6.68
N SER A 342 0.67 0.13 5.87
CA SER A 342 -0.62 0.66 6.32
C SER A 342 -1.82 -0.17 5.87
N PHE A 343 -1.76 -0.78 4.68
CA PHE A 343 -2.87 -1.54 4.11
C PHE A 343 -2.40 -2.65 3.18
N VAL A 344 -3.34 -3.55 2.87
CA VAL A 344 -3.22 -4.63 1.88
C VAL A 344 -4.42 -4.57 0.96
N GLN A 345 -4.20 -4.69 -0.34
CA GLN A 345 -5.23 -4.84 -1.35
C GLN A 345 -5.29 -6.30 -1.80
N PHE A 346 -6.48 -6.90 -1.72
CA PHE A 346 -6.72 -8.29 -2.12
C PHE A 346 -7.74 -8.36 -3.24
N GLU A 347 -7.45 -9.18 -4.24
CA GLU A 347 -8.49 -9.81 -5.05
C GLU A 347 -9.20 -10.87 -4.21
N PHE A 348 -10.51 -10.98 -4.37
CA PHE A 348 -11.33 -11.91 -3.61
C PHE A 348 -12.34 -12.60 -4.52
N GLU A 349 -12.81 -13.76 -4.07
CA GLU A 349 -13.89 -14.51 -4.71
C GLU A 349 -15.02 -14.75 -3.70
N LEU A 350 -16.25 -14.80 -4.22
CA LEU A 350 -17.41 -15.18 -3.44
C LEU A 350 -17.31 -16.67 -3.09
N PHE A 351 -17.71 -17.03 -1.88
CA PHE A 351 -17.82 -18.45 -1.52
C PHE A 351 -19.06 -19.09 -2.18
N ASN A 352 -20.08 -18.28 -2.48
CA ASN A 352 -21.28 -18.69 -3.21
C ASN A 352 -21.60 -17.64 -4.28
N ASP A 353 -21.45 -17.99 -5.55
CA ASP A 353 -21.73 -17.11 -6.69
C ASP A 353 -23.19 -16.63 -6.75
N GLU A 354 -24.13 -17.37 -6.14
CA GLU A 354 -25.52 -16.93 -6.01
C GLU A 354 -25.67 -15.66 -5.16
N GLN A 355 -24.64 -15.26 -4.40
CA GLN A 355 -24.63 -14.03 -3.61
C GLN A 355 -24.12 -12.81 -4.38
N GLN A 356 -23.79 -12.94 -5.68
CA GLN A 356 -23.31 -11.82 -6.51
C GLN A 356 -24.31 -10.66 -6.56
N TYR A 357 -25.61 -10.92 -6.53
CA TYR A 357 -26.64 -9.87 -6.52
C TYR A 357 -26.51 -8.91 -5.33
N LEU A 358 -25.97 -9.37 -4.19
CA LEU A 358 -25.75 -8.51 -3.01
C LEU A 358 -24.64 -7.49 -3.24
N ILE A 359 -23.60 -7.86 -4.00
CA ILE A 359 -22.56 -6.92 -4.43
C ILE A 359 -23.15 -5.91 -5.40
N ASP A 360 -23.93 -6.37 -6.38
CA ASP A 360 -24.51 -5.50 -7.40
C ASP A 360 -25.50 -4.50 -6.77
N GLU A 361 -26.36 -4.95 -5.84
CA GLU A 361 -27.28 -4.09 -5.08
C GLU A 361 -26.52 -3.07 -4.23
N PHE A 362 -25.45 -3.51 -3.54
CA PHE A 362 -24.58 -2.61 -2.78
C PHE A 362 -23.98 -1.52 -3.67
N LEU A 363 -23.39 -1.87 -4.81
CA LEU A 363 -22.78 -0.92 -5.74
C LEU A 363 -23.81 0.04 -6.35
N GLN A 364 -25.00 -0.45 -6.71
CA GLN A 364 -26.08 0.40 -7.18
C GLN A 364 -26.50 1.43 -6.13
N HIS A 365 -26.66 1.00 -4.88
CA HIS A 365 -27.02 1.89 -3.77
C HIS A 365 -25.94 2.96 -3.53
N GLN A 366 -24.66 2.56 -3.52
CA GLN A 366 -23.54 3.49 -3.35
C GLN A 366 -23.44 4.52 -4.48
N ASN A 367 -23.71 4.11 -5.72
CA ASN A 367 -23.73 5.01 -6.87
C ASN A 367 -24.89 6.01 -6.81
N LEU A 368 -26.09 5.56 -6.42
CA LEU A 368 -27.25 6.43 -6.22
C LEU A 368 -27.02 7.46 -5.12
N GLU A 369 -26.45 7.05 -3.98
CA GLU A 369 -26.12 7.97 -2.89
C GLU A 369 -25.04 8.98 -3.28
N SER A 370 -24.05 8.56 -4.08
CA SER A 370 -22.99 9.44 -4.57
C SER A 370 -23.55 10.55 -5.47
N ASN A 371 -24.43 10.19 -6.40
CA ASN A 371 -25.07 11.16 -7.31
C ASN A 371 -25.98 12.14 -6.55
N ARG A 372 -26.83 11.64 -5.63
CA ARG A 372 -27.69 12.51 -4.80
C ARG A 372 -26.89 13.52 -3.99
N PHE A 373 -25.75 13.11 -3.44
CA PHE A 373 -24.92 14.02 -2.65
C PHE A 373 -24.29 15.10 -3.52
N GLN A 374 -23.93 14.79 -4.77
CA GLN A 374 -23.41 15.75 -5.72
C GLN A 374 -24.49 16.80 -6.09
N ASP A 375 -25.73 16.36 -6.31
CA ASP A 375 -26.88 17.24 -6.60
C ASP A 375 -27.23 18.18 -5.43
N VAL A 376 -27.14 17.71 -4.18
CA VAL A 376 -27.44 18.53 -2.98
C VAL A 376 -26.43 19.66 -2.80
N TRP A 377 -25.17 19.47 -3.17
CA TRP A 377 -24.16 20.55 -3.14
C TRP A 377 -24.32 21.55 -4.29
N GLU A 378 -24.81 21.12 -5.45
CA GLU A 378 -25.11 22.03 -6.56
C GLU A 378 -26.36 22.88 -6.28
N ALA A 379 -27.38 22.33 -5.60
CA ALA A 379 -28.59 23.07 -5.19
C ALA A 379 -28.38 24.08 -4.05
N LEU A 380 -27.20 24.06 -3.39
CA LEU A 380 -26.81 24.99 -2.33
C LEU A 380 -25.84 26.09 -2.81
N LYS A 381 -25.53 26.13 -4.12
CA LYS A 381 -24.91 27.27 -4.80
C LYS A 381 -25.99 28.15 -5.41
#